data_AF-V4TH96-F1
#
_entry.id   AF-V4TH96-F1
#
_cell.length_a   1.000
_cell.length_b   1.000
_cell.length_c   1.000
_cell.angle_alpha   90.00
_cell.angle_beta   90.00
_cell.angle_gamma   90.00
#
_symmetry.space_group_name_H-M   'P 1'
#
loop_
_entity.id
_entity.type
_entity.pdbx_description
1 polymer ?
#
loop_
_entity_poly.entity_id
_entity_poly.type
_entity_poly.pdbx_seq_one_letter_code
_entity_poly.pdbx_strand_id
1 'polypeptide(L)'
;MEVEANSNSNSNPKPLTRLNALVASSRVGKRFKLKERNTTFTTELRAGTATFLTMAYILAVNASIIADSGGTCTVSDCVALCSNPSVPLANCTTSDPAYRVVQPDESCKFNPVNPGYQSCLEKLRKDLIVATVASSLIGCVIMGAFANLPLALAPGMGTNAYFAYTVVGFHGSGNVSYRSALTAVFMEGLIFLFISAIGFRSKLAKLVPKPVRISSSAGIGLFLAFIGLQNNQGIGLIGYSSSTLVTLGACPRSARAALAPVVTAANGTASLIPGGTVSGDILCLRDRMESPTFWLGVVGFVIIAYCLVKNIKGAMIYGVVFVTVVSWFRNTKVTAFPDTDAGNSAHKYFKKVVDVHVIESTAGALSFKSMGKGYFWEAVVTFLYVDILDTTGTLYSMARFAGFTDQNGDFEGQYFAFMSDAMSIVVGALLGTSPVTTFIESSTGIREGGRTGLTALTVAGYFFLALFFTPLLASIPAWAVGPPLILVGVLMMRSVVEVEWDDMRQAIPAFLTLILMPLTYSIAYGLIGGICTYIVLHIWDWGHKSLVKIGVVKKKSSGVSGAPQQIREGDGNGKANEIEV
;
A
#
# COMPACT_ATOMS: atom_id res chain seq x y z
N MET A 1 -4.57 18.25 61.38
CA MET A 1 -5.86 17.63 61.71
C MET A 1 -5.98 16.40 60.85
N GLU A 2 -5.61 15.27 61.43
CA GLU A 2 -5.86 13.93 60.90
C GLU A 2 -7.36 13.72 60.75
N VAL A 3 -7.76 13.07 59.66
CA VAL A 3 -8.90 12.16 59.68
C VAL A 3 -8.44 10.91 58.93
N GLU A 4 -7.95 9.95 59.71
CA GLU A 4 -7.84 8.55 59.31
C GLU A 4 -9.08 7.77 59.80
N ALA A 5 -9.30 6.64 59.11
CA ALA A 5 -10.18 5.50 59.42
C ALA A 5 -11.68 5.68 59.10
N ASN A 6 -12.40 4.75 58.46
CA ASN A 6 -12.10 3.38 58.03
C ASN A 6 -13.30 2.88 57.19
N SER A 7 -13.08 2.10 56.12
CA SER A 7 -13.74 0.80 55.88
C SER A 7 -13.48 0.26 54.47
N ASN A 8 -12.58 -0.72 54.41
CA ASN A 8 -12.63 -1.94 53.59
C ASN A 8 -13.55 -1.96 52.36
N SER A 9 -12.97 -1.73 51.17
CA SER A 9 -13.31 -2.55 50.00
C SER A 9 -12.09 -3.39 49.63
N ASN A 10 -12.03 -4.59 50.19
CA ASN A 10 -11.05 -5.61 49.84
C ASN A 10 -11.42 -6.20 48.47
N SER A 11 -11.35 -5.38 47.40
CA SER A 11 -11.43 -5.90 46.05
C SER A 11 -10.03 -6.33 45.65
N ASN A 12 -9.77 -7.64 45.62
CA ASN A 12 -8.60 -8.18 44.94
C ASN A 12 -8.46 -7.44 43.59
N PRO A 13 -7.37 -6.69 43.33
CA PRO A 13 -7.25 -5.98 42.07
C PRO A 13 -7.39 -6.99 40.95
N LYS A 14 -8.26 -6.69 39.97
CA LYS A 14 -8.55 -7.56 38.83
C LYS A 14 -7.23 -8.10 38.27
N PRO A 15 -7.17 -9.37 37.82
CA PRO A 15 -5.92 -10.01 37.40
C PRO A 15 -5.16 -9.19 36.35
N LEU A 16 -5.88 -8.51 35.44
CA LEU A 16 -5.32 -7.60 34.44
C LEU A 16 -4.61 -6.38 35.07
N THR A 17 -5.16 -5.80 36.14
CA THR A 17 -4.56 -4.66 36.86
C THR A 17 -3.26 -5.07 37.55
N ARG A 18 -3.22 -6.27 38.15
CA ARG A 18 -1.98 -6.83 38.74
C ARG A 18 -0.90 -7.06 37.68
N LEU A 19 -1.26 -7.68 36.56
CA LEU A 19 -0.34 -7.92 35.45
C LEU A 19 0.21 -6.61 34.86
N ASN A 20 -0.65 -5.61 34.66
CA ASN A 20 -0.23 -4.29 34.19
C ASN A 20 0.74 -3.60 35.16
N ALA A 21 0.47 -3.64 36.46
CA ALA A 21 1.36 -3.05 37.47
C ALA A 21 2.72 -3.76 37.52
N LEU A 22 2.73 -5.11 37.42
CA LEU A 22 3.93 -5.93 37.42
C LEU A 22 4.78 -5.68 36.17
N VAL A 23 4.17 -5.64 34.98
CA VAL A 23 4.91 -5.37 33.74
C VAL A 23 5.41 -3.93 33.71
N ALA A 24 4.65 -2.96 34.21
CA ALA A 24 5.06 -1.55 34.26
C ALA A 24 6.27 -1.30 35.18
N SER A 25 6.46 -2.09 36.24
CA SER A 25 7.65 -2.00 37.12
C SER A 25 8.83 -2.84 36.64
N SER A 26 8.58 -3.80 35.73
CA SER A 26 9.60 -4.67 35.14
C SER A 26 10.59 -3.94 34.21
N ARG A 27 11.65 -4.65 33.81
CA ARG A 27 12.61 -4.16 32.79
C ARG A 27 11.94 -3.83 31.46
N VAL A 28 10.91 -4.59 31.08
CA VAL A 28 10.13 -4.34 29.85
C VAL A 28 9.38 -3.01 29.97
N GLY A 29 8.66 -2.79 31.07
CA GLY A 29 7.92 -1.54 31.27
C GLY A 29 8.80 -0.30 31.28
N LYS A 30 10.02 -0.40 31.84
CA LYS A 30 11.02 0.67 31.79
C LYS A 30 11.58 0.89 30.38
N ARG A 31 11.91 -0.17 29.65
CA ARG A 31 12.45 -0.08 28.27
C ARG A 31 11.47 0.57 27.29
N PHE A 32 10.19 0.21 27.39
CA PHE A 32 9.13 0.74 26.52
C PHE A 32 8.50 2.03 27.05
N LYS A 33 8.97 2.55 28.20
CA LYS A 33 8.48 3.79 28.82
C LYS A 33 6.96 3.78 29.09
N LEU A 34 6.40 2.65 29.52
CA LEU A 34 4.93 2.47 29.68
C LEU A 34 4.32 3.53 30.62
N LYS A 35 4.99 3.82 31.75
CA LYS A 35 4.53 4.83 32.71
C LYS A 35 4.61 6.25 32.14
N GLU A 36 5.73 6.60 31.49
CA GLU A 36 5.94 7.94 30.92
C GLU A 36 4.96 8.24 29.78
N ARG A 37 4.59 7.22 29.01
CA ARG A 37 3.67 7.36 27.87
C ARG A 37 2.20 7.14 28.23
N ASN A 38 1.88 6.99 29.53
CA ASN A 38 0.52 6.78 30.04
C ASN A 38 -0.23 5.62 29.35
N THR A 39 0.43 4.46 29.22
CA THR A 39 -0.14 3.26 28.60
C THR A 39 0.08 2.01 29.47
N THR A 40 -0.66 0.93 29.18
CA THR A 40 -0.56 -0.34 29.91
C THR A 40 -0.23 -1.49 28.97
N PHE A 41 0.39 -2.55 29.49
CA PHE A 41 0.73 -3.74 28.71
C PHE A 41 -0.48 -4.31 27.96
N THR A 42 -1.63 -4.42 28.63
CA THR A 42 -2.87 -4.92 28.00
C THR A 42 -3.42 -3.98 26.93
N THR A 43 -3.23 -2.66 27.09
CA THR A 43 -3.64 -1.66 26.09
C THR A 43 -2.79 -1.81 24.84
N GLU A 44 -1.47 -1.95 24.99
CA GLU A 44 -0.55 -2.14 23.87
C GLU A 44 -0.82 -3.45 23.12
N LEU A 45 -1.10 -4.55 23.83
CA LEU A 45 -1.46 -5.81 23.18
C LEU A 45 -2.76 -5.66 22.37
N ARG A 46 -3.79 -5.04 22.96
CA ARG A 46 -5.06 -4.78 22.27
C ARG A 46 -4.89 -3.85 21.07
N ALA A 47 -4.08 -2.81 21.21
CA ALA A 47 -3.74 -1.89 20.14
C ALA A 47 -3.02 -2.62 19.00
N GLY A 48 -2.05 -3.49 19.31
CA GLY A 48 -1.34 -4.30 18.32
C GLY A 48 -2.26 -5.27 17.60
N THR A 49 -3.18 -5.92 18.33
CA THR A 49 -4.23 -6.73 17.71
C THR A 49 -5.09 -5.90 16.76
N ALA A 50 -5.55 -4.71 17.18
CA ALA A 50 -6.35 -3.85 16.33
C ALA A 50 -5.59 -3.44 15.05
N THR A 51 -4.34 -3.00 15.18
CA THR A 51 -3.48 -2.65 14.04
C THR A 51 -3.31 -3.82 13.09
N PHE A 52 -2.93 -5.01 13.60
CA PHE A 52 -2.78 -6.19 12.76
C PHE A 52 -4.08 -6.54 12.05
N LEU A 53 -5.20 -6.53 12.76
CA LEU A 53 -6.50 -6.82 12.16
C LEU A 53 -6.84 -5.82 11.04
N THR A 54 -6.49 -4.54 11.19
CA THR A 54 -6.72 -3.56 10.11
C THR A 54 -5.76 -3.72 8.94
N MET A 55 -4.58 -4.29 9.14
CA MET A 55 -3.56 -4.47 8.10
C MET A 55 -3.57 -5.86 7.45
N ALA A 56 -4.24 -6.85 8.05
CA ALA A 56 -4.14 -8.26 7.65
C ALA A 56 -4.46 -8.51 6.16
N TYR A 57 -5.25 -7.63 5.54
CA TYR A 57 -5.55 -7.71 4.11
C TYR A 57 -4.28 -7.65 3.25
N ILE A 58 -3.20 -6.97 3.69
CA ILE A 58 -1.94 -6.81 2.94
C ILE A 58 -1.31 -8.15 2.53
N LEU A 59 -1.55 -9.19 3.33
CA LEU A 59 -1.05 -10.54 3.09
C LEU A 59 -1.52 -11.08 1.74
N ALA A 60 -2.75 -10.77 1.34
CA ALA A 60 -3.28 -11.14 0.04
C ALA A 60 -2.97 -10.09 -1.04
N VAL A 61 -3.13 -8.80 -0.71
CA VAL A 61 -3.05 -7.72 -1.70
C VAL A 61 -1.66 -7.58 -2.29
N ASN A 62 -0.62 -7.58 -1.46
CA ASN A 62 0.74 -7.42 -1.95
C ASN A 62 1.10 -8.54 -2.94
N ALA A 63 0.83 -9.79 -2.57
CA ALA A 63 1.09 -10.94 -3.43
C ALA A 63 0.31 -10.87 -4.75
N SER A 64 -0.95 -10.39 -4.72
CA SER A 64 -1.77 -10.22 -5.92
C SER A 64 -1.21 -9.15 -6.86
N ILE A 65 -0.87 -7.97 -6.35
CA ILE A 65 -0.33 -6.85 -7.15
C ILE A 65 1.05 -7.21 -7.71
N ILE A 66 1.95 -7.76 -6.88
CA ILE A 66 3.31 -8.05 -7.34
C ILE A 66 3.32 -9.23 -8.33
N ALA A 67 2.42 -10.21 -8.20
CA ALA A 67 2.31 -11.30 -9.17
C ALA A 67 1.87 -10.83 -10.57
N ASP A 68 1.12 -9.72 -10.68
CA ASP A 68 0.76 -9.14 -11.98
C ASP A 68 1.99 -8.63 -12.76
N SER A 69 3.10 -8.35 -12.07
CA SER A 69 4.37 -8.02 -12.74
C SER A 69 5.01 -9.23 -13.45
N GLY A 70 4.49 -10.44 -13.23
CA GLY A 70 5.11 -11.69 -13.66
C GLY A 70 6.22 -12.20 -12.75
N GLY A 71 6.71 -11.37 -11.83
CA GLY A 71 7.73 -11.74 -10.84
C GLY A 71 8.96 -12.39 -11.48
N THR A 72 9.37 -13.53 -10.93
CA THR A 72 10.50 -14.30 -11.45
C THR A 72 10.14 -15.22 -12.62
N CYS A 73 8.86 -15.30 -13.00
CA CYS A 73 8.39 -16.18 -14.07
C CYS A 73 8.79 -15.65 -15.44
N THR A 74 9.32 -16.53 -16.29
CA THR A 74 9.77 -16.20 -17.65
C THR A 74 9.17 -17.14 -18.69
N VAL A 75 9.46 -16.90 -19.97
CA VAL A 75 8.97 -17.76 -21.08
C VAL A 75 9.41 -19.22 -20.92
N SER A 76 10.52 -19.47 -20.20
CA SER A 76 10.98 -20.83 -19.88
C SER A 76 9.99 -21.66 -19.05
N ASP A 77 9.11 -21.00 -18.30
CA ASP A 77 8.11 -21.66 -17.46
C ASP A 77 6.85 -22.02 -18.24
N CYS A 78 6.73 -21.55 -19.48
CA CYS A 78 5.65 -21.91 -20.38
C CYS A 78 5.85 -23.34 -20.91
N VAL A 79 4.77 -24.10 -20.98
CA VAL A 79 4.76 -25.44 -21.60
C VAL A 79 4.43 -25.33 -23.09
N ALA A 80 5.05 -26.15 -23.92
CA ALA A 80 4.65 -26.26 -25.32
C ALA A 80 3.19 -26.73 -25.41
N LEU A 81 2.43 -26.15 -26.34
CA LEU A 81 1.02 -26.48 -26.58
C LEU A 81 0.81 -26.90 -28.03
N CYS A 82 -0.24 -27.68 -28.27
CA CYS A 82 -0.68 -27.97 -29.64
C CYS A 82 -1.45 -26.77 -30.21
N SER A 83 -1.41 -26.58 -31.53
CA SER A 83 -2.21 -25.54 -32.21
C SER A 83 -3.72 -25.61 -31.91
N ASN A 84 -4.22 -26.79 -31.52
CA ASN A 84 -5.52 -26.93 -30.88
C ASN A 84 -5.31 -27.21 -29.38
N PRO A 85 -5.70 -26.30 -28.46
CA PRO A 85 -5.48 -26.45 -27.02
C PRO A 85 -6.26 -27.60 -26.39
N SER A 86 -7.25 -28.18 -27.08
CA SER A 86 -8.00 -29.37 -26.60
C SER A 86 -7.25 -30.68 -26.86
N VAL A 87 -6.15 -30.67 -27.59
CA VAL A 87 -5.38 -31.88 -27.96
C VAL A 87 -4.10 -31.97 -27.12
N PRO A 88 -3.87 -33.07 -26.38
CA PRO A 88 -2.63 -33.30 -25.64
C PRO A 88 -1.40 -33.31 -26.56
N LEU A 89 -0.26 -32.85 -26.05
CA LEU A 89 0.98 -32.71 -26.82
C LEU A 89 1.42 -34.02 -27.51
N ALA A 90 1.17 -35.16 -26.86
CA ALA A 90 1.49 -36.49 -27.38
C ALA A 90 0.72 -36.86 -28.66
N ASN A 91 -0.48 -36.31 -28.86
CA ASN A 91 -1.33 -36.58 -30.02
C ASN A 91 -1.18 -35.52 -31.12
N CYS A 92 -0.49 -34.40 -30.81
CA CYS A 92 -0.26 -33.30 -31.74
C CYS A 92 0.71 -33.67 -32.88
N THR A 93 1.53 -34.70 -32.69
CA THR A 93 2.53 -35.17 -33.65
C THR A 93 2.03 -36.29 -34.56
N THR A 94 0.91 -36.94 -34.23
CA THR A 94 0.51 -38.23 -34.82
C THR A 94 -0.81 -38.21 -35.59
N SER A 95 -1.61 -37.14 -35.55
CA SER A 95 -3.03 -37.24 -35.97
C SER A 95 -3.53 -36.36 -37.13
N ASP A 96 -2.81 -35.36 -37.64
CA ASP A 96 -3.22 -34.61 -38.85
C ASP A 96 -2.15 -33.57 -39.23
N PRO A 97 -1.86 -33.30 -40.53
CA PRO A 97 -0.98 -32.17 -40.94
C PRO A 97 -1.54 -30.79 -40.57
N ALA A 98 -2.77 -30.70 -40.06
CA ALA A 98 -3.38 -29.47 -39.56
C ALA A 98 -2.93 -29.08 -38.15
N TYR A 99 -2.30 -29.99 -37.39
CA TYR A 99 -1.87 -29.73 -36.02
C TYR A 99 -0.35 -29.57 -35.92
N ARG A 100 0.10 -28.47 -35.33
CA ARG A 100 1.52 -28.18 -35.09
C ARG A 100 1.79 -27.91 -33.62
N VAL A 101 2.96 -28.33 -33.14
CA VAL A 101 3.47 -27.96 -31.83
C VAL A 101 3.89 -26.50 -31.87
N VAL A 102 3.28 -25.68 -31.02
CA VAL A 102 3.62 -24.27 -30.84
C VAL A 102 4.61 -24.18 -29.69
N GLN A 103 5.84 -23.79 -30.00
CA GLN A 103 6.84 -23.50 -29.00
C GLN A 103 6.48 -22.20 -28.26
N PRO A 104 6.72 -22.14 -26.94
CA PRO A 104 6.38 -20.96 -26.17
C PRO A 104 7.26 -19.77 -26.58
N ASP A 105 6.61 -18.68 -26.90
CA ASP A 105 7.19 -17.37 -27.18
C ASP A 105 6.74 -16.35 -26.10
N GLU A 106 7.16 -15.10 -26.22
CA GLU A 106 6.77 -14.03 -25.27
C GLU A 106 5.24 -13.85 -25.15
N SER A 107 4.47 -14.27 -26.16
CA SER A 107 3.01 -14.24 -26.13
C SER A 107 2.41 -15.17 -25.06
N CYS A 108 3.15 -16.20 -24.61
CA CYS A 108 2.69 -17.19 -23.63
C CYS A 108 2.34 -16.61 -22.25
N LYS A 109 2.87 -15.41 -21.96
CA LYS A 109 2.62 -14.67 -20.71
C LYS A 109 1.26 -13.97 -20.68
N PHE A 110 0.66 -13.73 -21.85
CA PHE A 110 -0.54 -12.92 -22.00
C PHE A 110 -1.74 -13.79 -22.37
N ASN A 111 -2.95 -13.21 -22.28
CA ASN A 111 -4.16 -13.97 -22.50
C ASN A 111 -4.30 -14.47 -23.95
N PRO A 112 -4.68 -15.75 -24.17
CA PRO A 112 -4.92 -16.79 -23.16
C PRO A 112 -3.62 -17.29 -22.52
N VAL A 113 -3.50 -17.16 -21.19
CA VAL A 113 -2.25 -17.43 -20.47
C VAL A 113 -1.90 -18.91 -20.51
N ASN A 114 -0.63 -19.22 -20.78
CA ASN A 114 -0.13 -20.58 -20.84
C ASN A 114 -0.27 -21.29 -19.46
N PRO A 115 -0.73 -22.55 -19.39
CA PRO A 115 -0.90 -23.28 -18.13
C PRO A 115 0.38 -23.40 -17.28
N GLY A 116 1.55 -23.52 -17.93
CA GLY A 116 2.84 -23.57 -17.24
C GLY A 116 3.17 -22.23 -16.57
N TYR A 117 2.98 -21.14 -17.29
CA TYR A 117 3.16 -19.79 -16.76
C TYR A 117 2.17 -19.49 -15.62
N GLN A 118 0.91 -19.88 -15.77
CA GLN A 118 -0.10 -19.74 -14.71
C GLN A 118 0.31 -20.50 -13.44
N SER A 119 0.85 -21.71 -13.58
CA SER A 119 1.37 -22.50 -12.45
C SER A 119 2.55 -21.81 -11.76
N CYS A 120 3.44 -21.17 -12.54
CA CYS A 120 4.52 -20.35 -11.99
C CYS A 120 3.98 -19.15 -11.22
N LEU A 121 2.99 -18.42 -11.75
CA LEU A 121 2.35 -17.29 -11.05
C LEU A 121 1.69 -17.71 -9.75
N GLU A 122 1.04 -18.88 -9.71
CA GLU A 122 0.45 -19.42 -8.48
C GLU A 122 1.52 -19.75 -7.42
N LYS A 123 2.66 -20.29 -7.83
CA LYS A 123 3.81 -20.51 -6.95
C LYS A 123 4.39 -19.19 -6.44
N LEU A 124 4.59 -18.24 -7.35
CA LEU A 124 5.07 -16.89 -7.05
C LEU A 124 4.16 -16.19 -6.02
N ARG A 125 2.83 -16.26 -6.18
CA ARG A 125 1.88 -15.68 -5.22
C ARG A 125 2.09 -16.26 -3.81
N LYS A 126 2.31 -17.57 -3.70
CA LYS A 126 2.58 -18.22 -2.39
C LYS A 126 3.90 -17.75 -1.79
N ASP A 127 4.96 -17.68 -2.59
CA ASP A 127 6.26 -17.13 -2.17
C ASP A 127 6.12 -15.67 -1.67
N LEU A 128 5.36 -14.85 -2.39
CA LEU A 128 5.14 -13.43 -2.07
C LEU A 128 4.33 -13.25 -0.77
N ILE A 129 3.38 -14.12 -0.46
CA ILE A 129 2.66 -14.08 0.83
C ILE A 129 3.68 -14.29 1.96
N VAL A 130 4.52 -15.32 1.86
CA VAL A 130 5.55 -15.61 2.88
C VAL A 130 6.58 -14.48 2.97
N ALA A 131 7.02 -13.93 1.83
CA ALA A 131 7.91 -12.78 1.79
C ALA A 131 7.29 -11.54 2.45
N THR A 132 6.01 -11.29 2.24
CA THR A 132 5.24 -10.21 2.88
C THR A 132 5.21 -10.39 4.39
N VAL A 133 4.89 -11.60 4.86
CA VAL A 133 4.85 -11.93 6.28
C VAL A 133 6.22 -11.76 6.93
N ALA A 134 7.27 -12.34 6.33
CA ALA A 134 8.62 -12.32 6.88
C ALA A 134 9.22 -10.91 6.90
N SER A 135 9.04 -10.12 5.83
CA SER A 135 9.50 -8.73 5.77
C SER A 135 8.77 -7.84 6.78
N SER A 136 7.45 -7.98 6.89
CA SER A 136 6.63 -7.22 7.86
C SER A 136 6.95 -7.61 9.30
N LEU A 137 7.19 -8.90 9.57
CA LEU A 137 7.64 -9.41 10.86
C LEU A 137 8.94 -8.74 11.28
N ILE A 138 9.96 -8.80 10.43
CA ILE A 138 11.28 -8.23 10.72
C ILE A 138 11.18 -6.71 10.88
N GLY A 139 10.47 -6.01 9.98
CA GLY A 139 10.31 -4.57 10.05
C GLY A 139 9.57 -4.11 11.31
N CYS A 140 8.49 -4.78 11.69
CA CYS A 140 7.77 -4.50 12.94
C CYS A 140 8.63 -4.78 14.19
N VAL A 141 9.47 -5.82 14.16
CA VAL A 141 10.42 -6.10 15.26
C VAL A 141 11.45 -4.98 15.38
N ILE A 142 12.03 -4.53 14.26
CA ILE A 142 13.02 -3.45 14.27
C ILE A 142 12.39 -2.14 14.77
N MET A 143 11.24 -1.76 14.23
CA MET A 143 10.51 -0.54 14.66
C MET A 143 10.10 -0.61 16.14
N GLY A 144 9.58 -1.76 16.58
CA GLY A 144 9.17 -1.97 17.96
C GLY A 144 10.34 -1.93 18.94
N ALA A 145 11.45 -2.62 18.63
CA ALA A 145 12.59 -2.76 19.54
C ALA A 145 13.52 -1.52 19.56
N PHE A 146 13.77 -0.91 18.40
CA PHE A 146 14.74 0.19 18.28
C PHE A 146 14.08 1.57 18.36
N ALA A 147 13.06 1.83 17.55
CA ALA A 147 12.39 3.14 17.57
C ALA A 147 11.40 3.30 18.73
N ASN A 148 10.92 2.18 19.29
CA ASN A 148 9.90 2.16 20.35
C ASN A 148 8.65 2.97 19.94
N LEU A 149 8.17 2.83 18.71
CA LEU A 149 6.96 3.51 18.23
C LEU A 149 5.84 2.51 17.91
N PRO A 150 4.56 2.87 18.08
CA PRO A 150 3.41 1.99 17.86
C PRO A 150 3.06 1.84 16.37
N LEU A 151 4.08 1.72 15.52
CA LEU A 151 3.96 1.77 14.07
C LEU A 151 4.29 0.40 13.49
N ALA A 152 3.39 -0.14 12.69
CA ALA A 152 3.59 -1.37 11.96
C ALA A 152 4.15 -1.10 10.56
N LEU A 153 5.05 -1.97 10.13
CA LEU A 153 5.70 -1.91 8.82
C LEU A 153 5.26 -3.09 7.97
N ALA A 154 4.97 -2.82 6.71
CA ALA A 154 4.61 -3.83 5.71
C ALA A 154 4.94 -3.29 4.29
N PRO A 155 4.94 -4.13 3.24
CA PRO A 155 5.15 -3.69 1.86
C PRO A 155 4.17 -2.59 1.42
N GLY A 156 4.66 -1.42 1.05
CA GLY A 156 3.86 -0.21 0.80
C GLY A 156 2.97 -0.31 -0.42
N MET A 157 1.65 -0.28 -0.26
CA MET A 157 0.76 -0.57 -1.39
C MET A 157 0.90 0.38 -2.59
N GLY A 158 1.21 1.65 -2.34
CA GLY A 158 1.50 2.59 -3.41
C GLY A 158 2.77 2.24 -4.18
N THR A 159 3.87 1.98 -3.46
CA THR A 159 5.16 1.59 -4.06
C THR A 159 5.08 0.21 -4.72
N ASN A 160 4.23 -0.70 -4.23
CA ASN A 160 3.96 -2.01 -4.84
C ASN A 160 3.34 -1.86 -6.23
N ALA A 161 2.33 -0.99 -6.37
CA ALA A 161 1.67 -0.76 -7.65
C ALA A 161 2.61 -0.04 -8.64
N TYR A 162 3.39 0.94 -8.17
CA TYR A 162 4.42 1.57 -8.98
C TYR A 162 5.49 0.56 -9.45
N PHE A 163 5.95 -0.31 -8.54
CA PHE A 163 6.88 -1.38 -8.85
C PHE A 163 6.32 -2.33 -9.92
N ALA A 164 5.10 -2.84 -9.72
CA ALA A 164 4.52 -3.87 -10.57
C ALA A 164 4.13 -3.34 -11.95
N TYR A 165 3.50 -2.16 -12.00
CA TYR A 165 2.85 -1.68 -13.22
C TYR A 165 3.65 -0.63 -13.98
N THR A 166 4.46 0.19 -13.30
CA THR A 166 5.25 1.24 -13.96
C THR A 166 6.67 0.80 -14.26
N VAL A 167 7.35 0.14 -13.31
CA VAL A 167 8.76 -0.25 -13.49
C VAL A 167 8.88 -1.58 -14.22
N VAL A 168 8.23 -2.62 -13.71
CA VAL A 168 8.28 -3.96 -14.29
C VAL A 168 7.27 -4.14 -15.43
N GLY A 169 6.11 -3.52 -15.31
CA GLY A 169 5.01 -3.68 -16.25
C GLY A 169 4.28 -5.01 -16.09
N PHE A 170 3.06 -5.08 -16.64
CA PHE A 170 2.22 -6.28 -16.58
C PHE A 170 2.91 -7.46 -17.26
N HIS A 171 3.13 -8.55 -16.52
CA HIS A 171 3.92 -9.72 -16.92
C HIS A 171 5.31 -9.40 -17.49
N GLY A 172 5.95 -8.32 -17.01
CA GLY A 172 7.30 -7.94 -17.43
C GLY A 172 7.33 -7.19 -18.76
N SER A 173 6.23 -6.54 -19.16
CA SER A 173 6.15 -5.72 -20.37
C SER A 173 6.96 -4.41 -20.31
N GLY A 174 7.47 -4.04 -19.14
CA GLY A 174 8.23 -2.82 -18.91
C GLY A 174 9.71 -2.92 -19.29
N ASN A 175 10.43 -1.81 -19.14
CA ASN A 175 11.86 -1.73 -19.51
C ASN A 175 12.79 -2.43 -18.51
N VAL A 176 12.31 -2.72 -17.30
CA VAL A 176 13.11 -3.27 -16.20
C VAL A 176 12.55 -4.62 -15.78
N SER A 177 13.36 -5.66 -15.83
CA SER A 177 12.94 -6.97 -15.29
C SER A 177 12.69 -6.91 -13.79
N TYR A 178 11.79 -7.75 -13.29
CA TYR A 178 11.49 -7.90 -11.86
C TYR A 178 12.75 -8.00 -10.98
N ARG A 179 13.71 -8.84 -11.38
CA ARG A 179 14.96 -9.05 -10.63
C ARG A 179 15.84 -7.81 -10.57
N SER A 180 15.87 -7.02 -11.65
CA SER A 180 16.58 -5.74 -11.67
C SER A 180 15.83 -4.66 -10.88
N ALA A 181 14.50 -4.68 -10.89
CA ALA A 181 13.69 -3.77 -10.07
C ALA A 181 13.91 -4.05 -8.57
N LEU A 182 13.97 -5.32 -8.15
CA LEU A 182 14.34 -5.69 -6.77
C LEU A 182 15.74 -5.20 -6.40
N THR A 183 16.70 -5.28 -7.33
CA THR A 183 18.04 -4.70 -7.11
C THR A 183 18.00 -3.18 -6.97
N ALA A 184 17.13 -2.50 -7.71
CA ALA A 184 16.95 -1.06 -7.55
C ALA A 184 16.42 -0.71 -6.15
N VAL A 185 15.40 -1.44 -5.66
CA VAL A 185 14.85 -1.27 -4.31
C VAL A 185 15.89 -1.62 -3.23
N PHE A 186 16.67 -2.68 -3.43
CA PHE A 186 17.75 -3.03 -2.51
C PHE A 186 18.82 -1.92 -2.40
N MET A 187 19.25 -1.39 -3.55
CA MET A 187 20.22 -0.27 -3.61
C MET A 187 19.66 1.01 -2.99
N GLU A 188 18.40 1.32 -3.29
CA GLU A 188 17.67 2.43 -2.70
C GLU A 188 17.60 2.30 -1.17
N GLY A 189 17.22 1.14 -0.64
CA GLY A 189 17.21 0.88 0.81
C GLY A 189 18.58 1.08 1.46
N LEU A 190 19.68 0.69 0.81
CA LEU A 190 21.04 0.93 1.30
C LEU A 190 21.41 2.42 1.29
N ILE A 191 21.09 3.13 0.20
CA ILE A 191 21.29 4.58 0.10
C ILE A 191 20.48 5.27 1.20
N PHE A 192 19.25 4.81 1.46
CA PHE A 192 18.43 5.37 2.53
C PHE A 192 18.92 5.10 3.92
N LEU A 193 19.42 3.90 4.15
CA LEU A 193 20.01 3.55 5.41
C LEU A 193 21.19 4.47 5.70
N PHE A 194 22.03 4.72 4.70
CA PHE A 194 23.18 5.62 4.79
C PHE A 194 22.77 7.09 5.03
N ILE A 195 21.82 7.62 4.26
CA ILE A 195 21.32 9.01 4.41
C ILE A 195 20.66 9.20 5.80
N SER A 196 19.91 8.19 6.24
CA SER A 196 19.28 8.19 7.57
C SER A 196 20.33 8.15 8.66
N ALA A 197 21.38 7.34 8.50
CA ALA A 197 22.47 7.22 9.47
C ALA A 197 23.26 8.54 9.66
N ILE A 198 23.38 9.36 8.62
CA ILE A 198 24.03 10.67 8.69
C ILE A 198 23.10 11.75 9.29
N GLY A 199 21.81 11.45 9.45
CA GLY A 199 20.80 12.41 9.91
C GLY A 199 20.39 13.43 8.85
N PHE A 200 20.79 13.25 7.60
CA PHE A 200 20.45 14.17 6.51
C PHE A 200 18.98 14.02 6.05
N ARG A 201 18.32 12.91 6.41
CA ARG A 201 16.92 12.64 6.03
C ARG A 201 15.92 13.68 6.55
N SER A 202 16.06 14.18 7.78
CA SER A 202 15.17 15.25 8.29
C SER A 202 15.27 16.53 7.45
N LYS A 203 16.48 16.85 6.95
CA LYS A 203 16.67 18.01 6.05
C LYS A 203 16.04 17.76 4.69
N LEU A 204 16.16 16.55 4.14
CA LEU A 204 15.56 16.16 2.87
C LEU A 204 14.01 16.18 2.94
N ALA A 205 13.44 15.69 4.03
CA ALA A 205 12.01 15.78 4.33
C ALA A 205 11.50 17.23 4.39
N LYS A 206 12.34 18.18 4.83
CA LYS A 206 12.03 19.62 4.90
C LYS A 206 12.17 20.33 3.54
N LEU A 207 12.81 19.72 2.54
CA LEU A 207 12.89 20.27 1.17
C LEU A 207 11.58 20.11 0.40
N VAL A 208 10.73 19.17 0.81
CA VAL A 208 9.45 18.92 0.16
C VAL A 208 8.44 19.98 0.60
N PRO A 209 7.75 20.64 -0.35
CA PRO A 209 6.70 21.59 -0.02
C PRO A 209 5.61 20.96 0.87
N LYS A 210 5.23 21.67 1.94
CA LYS A 210 4.13 21.28 2.84
C LYS A 210 2.85 20.84 2.09
N PRO A 211 2.31 21.57 1.09
CA PRO A 211 1.09 21.16 0.40
C PRO A 211 1.24 19.84 -0.35
N VAL A 212 2.39 19.61 -1.01
CA VAL A 212 2.67 18.35 -1.69
C VAL A 212 2.78 17.23 -0.67
N ARG A 213 3.61 17.38 0.37
CA ARG A 213 3.80 16.35 1.41
C ARG A 213 2.50 15.89 2.06
N ILE A 214 1.58 16.81 2.35
CA ILE A 214 0.27 16.49 2.95
C ILE A 214 -0.62 15.78 1.93
N SER A 215 -0.76 16.36 0.72
CA SER A 215 -1.62 15.80 -0.33
C SER A 215 -1.12 14.48 -0.91
N SER A 216 0.19 14.19 -0.85
CA SER A 216 0.76 12.90 -1.28
C SER A 216 0.05 11.72 -0.63
N SER A 217 -0.21 11.78 0.68
CA SER A 217 -0.89 10.70 1.40
C SER A 217 -2.31 10.45 0.88
N ALA A 218 -3.08 11.52 0.67
CA ALA A 218 -4.44 11.41 0.13
C ALA A 218 -4.46 11.02 -1.36
N GLY A 219 -3.46 11.43 -2.14
CA GLY A 219 -3.30 11.02 -3.53
C GLY A 219 -3.00 9.53 -3.65
N ILE A 220 -2.14 8.99 -2.78
CA ILE A 220 -1.88 7.55 -2.66
C ILE A 220 -3.17 6.82 -2.25
N GLY A 221 -3.93 7.36 -1.29
CA GLY A 221 -5.25 6.83 -0.92
C GLY A 221 -6.24 6.79 -2.08
N LEU A 222 -6.31 7.85 -2.88
CA LEU A 222 -7.17 7.93 -4.07
C LEU A 222 -6.73 6.91 -5.14
N PHE A 223 -5.42 6.73 -5.32
CA PHE A 223 -4.85 5.71 -6.21
C PHE A 223 -5.20 4.29 -5.76
N LEU A 224 -5.10 3.98 -4.47
CA LEU A 224 -5.50 2.69 -3.91
C LEU A 224 -7.00 2.44 -4.05
N ALA A 225 -7.83 3.46 -3.80
CA ALA A 225 -9.26 3.36 -4.05
C ALA A 225 -9.55 3.08 -5.52
N PHE A 226 -8.82 3.74 -6.44
CA PHE A 226 -8.93 3.48 -7.88
C PHE A 226 -8.58 2.02 -8.23
N ILE A 227 -7.48 1.46 -7.68
CA ILE A 227 -7.13 0.04 -7.82
C ILE A 227 -8.23 -0.87 -7.26
N GLY A 228 -8.78 -0.54 -6.09
CA GLY A 228 -9.86 -1.28 -5.43
C GLY A 228 -11.19 -1.28 -6.19
N LEU A 229 -11.40 -0.32 -7.10
CA LEU A 229 -12.56 -0.26 -7.99
C LEU A 229 -12.38 -1.08 -9.27
N GLN A 230 -11.14 -1.38 -9.68
CA GLN A 230 -10.83 -2.13 -10.90
C GLN A 230 -11.20 -3.61 -10.78
N ASN A 231 -11.33 -4.28 -11.93
CA ASN A 231 -11.70 -5.69 -12.01
C ASN A 231 -10.57 -6.67 -11.65
N ASN A 232 -9.30 -6.29 -11.85
CA ASN A 232 -8.17 -7.20 -11.60
C ASN A 232 -7.87 -7.37 -10.10
N GLN A 233 -7.92 -6.27 -9.34
CA GLN A 233 -7.49 -6.22 -7.94
C GLN A 233 -8.61 -5.83 -6.96
N GLY A 234 -9.82 -5.61 -7.46
CA GLY A 234 -10.87 -4.94 -6.71
C GLY A 234 -12.26 -5.52 -6.94
N ILE A 235 -13.28 -4.71 -6.66
CA ILE A 235 -14.69 -5.11 -6.79
C ILE A 235 -15.16 -5.20 -8.26
N GLY A 236 -14.40 -4.63 -9.20
CA GLY A 236 -14.75 -4.62 -10.62
C GLY A 236 -15.89 -3.67 -10.97
N LEU A 237 -15.96 -2.50 -10.33
CA LEU A 237 -16.91 -1.45 -10.68
C LEU A 237 -16.52 -0.74 -11.97
N ILE A 238 -15.23 -0.45 -12.14
CA ILE A 238 -14.71 0.28 -13.29
C ILE A 238 -13.95 -0.63 -14.25
N GLY A 239 -14.02 -0.29 -15.53
CA GLY A 239 -13.32 -0.92 -16.64
C GLY A 239 -12.74 0.12 -17.59
N TYR A 240 -11.90 -0.32 -18.51
CA TYR A 240 -11.31 0.54 -19.54
C TYR A 240 -12.31 0.83 -20.67
N SER A 241 -12.25 2.05 -21.20
CA SER A 241 -12.96 2.47 -22.41
C SER A 241 -12.01 3.25 -23.31
N SER A 242 -11.98 2.93 -24.60
CA SER A 242 -11.16 3.67 -25.58
C SER A 242 -11.65 5.11 -25.78
N SER A 243 -12.91 5.41 -25.45
CA SER A 243 -13.51 6.74 -25.67
C SER A 243 -13.41 7.66 -24.45
N THR A 244 -13.47 7.10 -23.24
CA THR A 244 -13.56 7.86 -21.98
C THR A 244 -12.46 7.53 -20.98
N LEU A 245 -11.51 6.65 -21.34
CA LEU A 245 -10.51 5.99 -20.48
C LEU A 245 -11.12 5.05 -19.43
N VAL A 246 -12.20 5.46 -18.76
CA VAL A 246 -12.89 4.69 -17.72
C VAL A 246 -14.38 4.57 -18.06
N THR A 247 -14.94 3.37 -17.86
CA THR A 247 -16.37 3.05 -17.98
C THR A 247 -16.80 2.08 -16.88
N LEU A 248 -18.08 1.70 -16.86
CA LEU A 248 -18.63 0.68 -15.97
C LEU A 248 -18.11 -0.72 -16.34
N GLY A 249 -17.52 -1.44 -15.37
CA GLY A 249 -16.93 -2.78 -15.55
C GLY A 249 -17.71 -3.92 -14.87
N ALA A 250 -18.78 -3.61 -14.15
CA ALA A 250 -19.52 -4.53 -13.28
C ALA A 250 -20.44 -5.53 -14.04
N CYS A 251 -19.98 -6.04 -15.17
CA CYS A 251 -20.74 -6.91 -16.06
C CYS A 251 -20.34 -8.38 -15.90
N PRO A 252 -21.23 -9.35 -16.17
CA PRO A 252 -20.90 -10.77 -16.08
C PRO A 252 -19.84 -11.16 -17.12
N ARG A 253 -19.08 -12.24 -16.86
CA ARG A 253 -18.01 -12.70 -17.76
C ARG A 253 -18.47 -12.90 -19.21
N SER A 254 -19.71 -13.31 -19.43
CA SER A 254 -20.30 -13.48 -20.77
C SER A 254 -20.57 -12.18 -21.53
N ALA A 255 -20.62 -11.04 -20.84
CA ALA A 255 -20.87 -9.72 -21.41
C ALA A 255 -19.63 -8.82 -21.36
N ARG A 256 -18.46 -9.41 -21.07
CA ARG A 256 -17.18 -8.73 -21.13
C ARG A 256 -16.51 -9.04 -22.46
N ALA A 257 -15.89 -8.03 -23.05
CA ALA A 257 -15.10 -8.16 -24.25
C ALA A 257 -13.62 -7.92 -23.93
N ALA A 258 -12.78 -8.76 -24.50
CA ALA A 258 -11.34 -8.52 -24.54
C ALA A 258 -11.03 -7.40 -25.54
N LEU A 259 -10.05 -6.57 -25.19
CA LEU A 259 -9.59 -5.48 -26.03
C LEU A 259 -8.17 -5.74 -26.49
N ALA A 260 -7.91 -5.53 -27.77
CA ALA A 260 -6.59 -5.63 -28.35
C ALA A 260 -6.19 -4.27 -28.94
N PRO A 261 -4.97 -3.79 -28.68
CA PRO A 261 -4.51 -2.54 -29.26
C PRO A 261 -4.32 -2.72 -30.77
N VAL A 262 -4.93 -1.83 -31.55
CA VAL A 262 -4.88 -1.82 -33.01
C VAL A 262 -4.33 -0.49 -33.50
N VAL A 263 -3.47 -0.56 -34.53
CA VAL A 263 -3.04 0.57 -35.33
C VAL A 263 -3.87 0.63 -36.60
N THR A 264 -4.46 1.78 -36.86
CA THR A 264 -5.14 2.06 -38.12
C THR A 264 -4.13 2.63 -39.11
N ALA A 265 -3.83 1.90 -40.17
CA ALA A 265 -3.03 2.42 -41.27
C ALA A 265 -3.79 3.51 -42.03
N ALA A 266 -3.07 4.36 -42.76
CA ALA A 266 -3.64 5.52 -43.48
C ALA A 266 -4.71 5.15 -44.52
N ASN A 267 -4.75 3.88 -44.95
CA ASN A 267 -5.76 3.29 -45.83
C ASN A 267 -7.05 2.83 -45.09
N GLY A 268 -7.16 3.09 -43.78
CA GLY A 268 -8.30 2.69 -42.95
C GLY A 268 -8.28 1.23 -42.47
N THR A 269 -7.27 0.43 -42.82
CA THR A 269 -7.16 -0.95 -42.31
C THR A 269 -6.60 -0.94 -40.89
N ALA A 270 -7.28 -1.61 -39.95
CA ALA A 270 -6.79 -1.82 -38.60
C ALA A 270 -5.98 -3.12 -38.54
N SER A 271 -4.73 -3.04 -38.08
CA SER A 271 -3.90 -4.20 -37.73
C SER A 271 -3.55 -4.15 -36.25
N LEU A 272 -3.35 -5.31 -35.63
CA LEU A 272 -2.88 -5.37 -34.25
C LEU A 272 -1.51 -4.71 -34.15
N ILE A 273 -1.28 -3.93 -33.09
CA ILE A 273 0.05 -3.40 -32.83
C ILE A 273 1.01 -4.58 -32.68
N PRO A 274 2.16 -4.61 -33.38
CA PRO A 274 3.17 -5.64 -33.17
C PRO A 274 3.59 -5.65 -31.69
N GLY A 275 3.38 -6.77 -30.99
CA GLY A 275 3.59 -6.89 -29.53
C GLY A 275 2.43 -6.36 -28.66
N GLY A 276 1.32 -5.98 -29.28
CA GLY A 276 0.10 -5.54 -28.60
C GLY A 276 -0.59 -6.68 -27.86
N THR A 277 -0.74 -6.53 -26.54
CA THR A 277 -1.33 -7.56 -25.69
C THR A 277 -2.85 -7.44 -25.64
N VAL A 278 -3.55 -8.56 -25.69
CA VAL A 278 -5.00 -8.59 -25.50
C VAL A 278 -5.29 -8.40 -24.01
N SER A 279 -5.84 -7.24 -23.67
CA SER A 279 -6.37 -6.93 -22.34
C SER A 279 -7.67 -7.73 -22.17
N GLY A 280 -7.62 -8.81 -21.39
CA GLY A 280 -8.71 -9.78 -21.26
C GLY A 280 -9.95 -9.20 -20.58
N ASP A 281 -11.13 -9.39 -21.18
CA ASP A 281 -12.46 -9.16 -20.60
C ASP A 281 -12.64 -7.88 -19.75
N ILE A 282 -12.09 -6.75 -20.17
CA ILE A 282 -12.16 -5.49 -19.39
C ILE A 282 -13.30 -4.57 -19.86
N LEU A 283 -13.72 -4.65 -21.12
CA LEU A 283 -14.82 -3.81 -21.64
C LEU A 283 -16.16 -4.45 -21.33
N CYS A 284 -17.06 -3.73 -20.67
CA CYS A 284 -18.45 -4.14 -20.57
C CYS A 284 -19.23 -3.78 -21.84
N LEU A 285 -19.92 -4.75 -22.44
CA LEU A 285 -20.74 -4.53 -23.63
C LEU A 285 -22.17 -4.04 -23.33
N ARG A 286 -22.67 -4.21 -22.10
CA ARG A 286 -24.10 -4.03 -21.77
C ARG A 286 -24.40 -2.95 -20.71
N ASP A 287 -23.43 -2.15 -20.27
CA ASP A 287 -23.56 -1.06 -19.27
C ASP A 287 -24.46 -1.37 -18.05
N ARG A 288 -24.56 -2.65 -17.65
CA ARG A 288 -25.42 -3.11 -16.54
C ARG A 288 -24.59 -3.80 -15.47
N MET A 289 -24.83 -3.42 -14.22
CA MET A 289 -24.17 -3.97 -13.03
C MET A 289 -24.75 -5.35 -12.66
N GLU A 290 -24.53 -6.35 -13.51
CA GLU A 290 -25.06 -7.71 -13.34
C GLU A 290 -24.02 -8.71 -12.81
N SER A 291 -22.78 -8.26 -12.55
CA SER A 291 -21.72 -9.14 -12.05
C SER A 291 -21.99 -9.61 -10.60
N PRO A 292 -22.04 -10.93 -10.34
CA PRO A 292 -22.30 -11.44 -9.00
C PRO A 292 -21.12 -11.21 -8.03
N THR A 293 -19.88 -11.24 -8.53
CA THR A 293 -18.68 -10.97 -7.70
C THR A 293 -18.62 -9.51 -7.26
N PHE A 294 -19.08 -8.60 -8.12
CA PHE A 294 -19.19 -7.18 -7.80
C PHE A 294 -20.18 -6.95 -6.64
N TRP A 295 -21.40 -7.48 -6.75
CA TRP A 295 -22.40 -7.32 -5.70
C TRP A 295 -21.98 -7.92 -4.36
N LEU A 296 -21.28 -9.06 -4.39
CA LEU A 296 -20.69 -9.61 -3.17
C LEU A 296 -19.64 -8.67 -2.57
N GLY A 297 -18.77 -8.08 -3.40
CA GLY A 297 -17.81 -7.06 -2.97
C GLY A 297 -18.51 -5.82 -2.37
N VAL A 298 -19.61 -5.36 -2.97
CA VAL A 298 -20.43 -4.25 -2.43
C VAL A 298 -21.01 -4.60 -1.06
N VAL A 299 -21.52 -5.81 -0.86
CA VAL A 299 -21.98 -6.24 0.47
C VAL A 299 -20.82 -6.22 1.47
N GLY A 300 -19.63 -6.69 1.07
CA GLY A 300 -18.41 -6.57 1.87
C GLY A 300 -18.10 -5.13 2.25
N PHE A 301 -18.17 -4.20 1.29
CA PHE A 301 -17.99 -2.76 1.51
C PHE A 301 -18.98 -2.22 2.54
N VAL A 302 -20.27 -2.54 2.40
CA VAL A 302 -21.32 -2.08 3.30
C VAL A 302 -21.08 -2.60 4.73
N ILE A 303 -20.68 -3.88 4.87
CA ILE A 303 -20.34 -4.45 6.19
C ILE A 303 -19.20 -3.68 6.83
N ILE A 304 -18.10 -3.44 6.10
CA ILE A 304 -16.96 -2.70 6.64
C ILE A 304 -17.36 -1.27 6.99
N ALA A 305 -18.05 -0.58 6.09
CA ALA A 305 -18.51 0.78 6.30
C ALA A 305 -19.41 0.89 7.55
N TYR A 306 -20.35 -0.04 7.71
CA TYR A 306 -21.22 -0.09 8.89
C TYR A 306 -20.43 -0.35 10.18
N CYS A 307 -19.48 -1.30 10.15
CA CYS A 307 -18.59 -1.57 11.29
C CYS A 307 -17.73 -0.35 11.64
N LEU A 308 -17.21 0.40 10.65
CA LEU A 308 -16.46 1.63 10.87
C LEU A 308 -17.33 2.74 11.47
N VAL A 309 -18.56 2.92 10.98
CA VAL A 309 -19.54 3.89 11.53
C VAL A 309 -19.84 3.58 13.01
N LYS A 310 -19.94 2.30 13.36
CA LYS A 310 -20.14 1.84 14.74
C LYS A 310 -18.86 1.77 15.57
N ASN A 311 -17.71 2.19 15.04
CA ASN A 311 -16.39 2.10 15.67
C ASN A 311 -16.07 0.68 16.20
N ILE A 312 -16.47 -0.36 15.47
CA ILE A 312 -16.18 -1.76 15.81
C ILE A 312 -14.71 -2.05 15.47
N LYS A 313 -13.99 -2.69 16.39
CA LYS A 313 -12.57 -3.05 16.21
C LYS A 313 -12.42 -4.11 15.13
N GLY A 314 -11.41 -3.98 14.27
CA GLY A 314 -11.21 -4.91 13.17
C GLY A 314 -12.28 -4.81 12.08
N ALA A 315 -12.97 -3.67 11.96
CA ALA A 315 -14.04 -3.44 10.97
C ALA A 315 -13.71 -3.93 9.55
N MET A 316 -12.46 -3.73 9.12
CA MET A 316 -11.96 -4.14 7.79
C MET A 316 -12.03 -5.66 7.58
N ILE A 317 -11.73 -6.45 8.60
CA ILE A 317 -11.69 -7.92 8.49
C ILE A 317 -13.07 -8.52 8.32
N TYR A 318 -14.09 -8.00 8.99
CA TYR A 318 -15.42 -8.62 8.94
C TYR A 318 -15.97 -8.69 7.51
N GLY A 319 -15.79 -7.64 6.71
CA GLY A 319 -16.18 -7.67 5.31
C GLY A 319 -15.31 -8.59 4.46
N VAL A 320 -13.99 -8.56 4.65
CA VAL A 320 -13.06 -9.46 3.93
C VAL A 320 -13.41 -10.91 4.20
N VAL A 321 -13.56 -11.29 5.47
CA VAL A 321 -13.91 -12.64 5.90
C VAL A 321 -15.29 -13.04 5.37
N PHE A 322 -16.28 -12.16 5.46
CA PHE A 322 -17.62 -12.45 4.93
C PHE A 322 -17.57 -12.76 3.42
N VAL A 323 -16.96 -11.87 2.63
CA VAL A 323 -16.84 -12.07 1.18
C VAL A 323 -16.03 -13.32 0.86
N THR A 324 -14.93 -13.55 1.58
CA THR A 324 -14.06 -14.71 1.38
C THR A 324 -14.76 -16.03 1.69
N VAL A 325 -15.46 -16.13 2.83
CA VAL A 325 -16.21 -17.33 3.23
C VAL A 325 -17.32 -17.64 2.22
N VAL A 326 -18.07 -16.63 1.78
CA VAL A 326 -19.10 -16.83 0.73
C VAL A 326 -18.46 -17.28 -0.59
N SER A 327 -17.25 -16.81 -0.90
CA SER A 327 -16.51 -17.18 -2.11
C SER A 327 -15.88 -18.58 -2.05
N TRP A 328 -15.80 -19.22 -0.88
CA TRP A 328 -15.27 -20.59 -0.78
C TRP A 328 -16.27 -21.67 -1.22
N PHE A 329 -17.56 -21.34 -1.32
CA PHE A 329 -18.57 -22.28 -1.77
C PHE A 329 -18.48 -22.51 -3.28
N ARG A 330 -18.02 -23.71 -3.68
CA ARG A 330 -17.76 -24.09 -5.09
C ARG A 330 -18.97 -23.99 -6.01
N ASN A 331 -20.16 -24.33 -5.51
CA ASN A 331 -21.39 -24.41 -6.30
C ASN A 331 -22.04 -23.05 -6.60
N THR A 332 -21.30 -21.94 -6.46
CA THR A 332 -21.83 -20.57 -6.59
C THR A 332 -21.14 -19.81 -7.71
N LYS A 333 -21.84 -18.83 -8.30
CA LYS A 333 -21.28 -17.94 -9.35
C LYS A 333 -20.19 -16.99 -8.84
N VAL A 334 -19.94 -16.96 -7.53
CA VAL A 334 -18.97 -16.11 -6.84
C VAL A 334 -17.79 -16.91 -6.27
N THR A 335 -17.63 -18.16 -6.72
CA THR A 335 -16.59 -19.06 -6.21
C THR A 335 -15.18 -18.57 -6.56
N ALA A 336 -14.28 -18.63 -5.57
CA ALA A 336 -12.84 -18.53 -5.74
C ALA A 336 -12.23 -19.83 -6.31
N PHE A 337 -12.97 -20.93 -6.25
CA PHE A 337 -12.57 -22.25 -6.74
C PHE A 337 -13.54 -22.72 -7.84
N PRO A 338 -13.44 -22.17 -9.07
CA PRO A 338 -14.25 -22.64 -10.19
C PRO A 338 -13.89 -24.08 -10.55
N ASP A 339 -14.78 -24.79 -11.25
CA ASP A 339 -14.58 -26.17 -11.71
C ASP A 339 -13.63 -26.21 -12.93
N THR A 340 -12.43 -25.70 -12.74
CA THR A 340 -11.31 -25.74 -13.68
C THR A 340 -10.11 -26.41 -13.00
N ASP A 341 -9.12 -26.86 -13.76
CA ASP A 341 -7.92 -27.51 -13.20
C ASP A 341 -7.14 -26.60 -12.22
N ALA A 342 -7.11 -25.30 -12.51
CA ALA A 342 -6.55 -24.28 -11.63
C ALA A 342 -7.37 -24.15 -10.33
N GLY A 343 -8.71 -24.08 -10.44
CA GLY A 343 -9.60 -24.00 -9.27
C GLY A 343 -9.54 -25.25 -8.38
N ASN A 344 -9.41 -26.44 -8.99
CA ASN A 344 -9.20 -27.71 -8.27
C ASN A 344 -7.86 -27.73 -7.52
N SER A 345 -6.79 -27.24 -8.14
CA SER A 345 -5.46 -27.17 -7.53
C SER A 345 -5.41 -26.18 -6.37
N ALA A 346 -6.02 -25.00 -6.55
CA ALA A 346 -6.18 -23.99 -5.49
C ALA A 346 -6.99 -24.54 -4.31
N HIS A 347 -8.08 -25.29 -4.57
CA HIS A 347 -8.89 -25.90 -3.53
C HIS A 347 -8.15 -27.01 -2.76
N LYS A 348 -7.32 -27.81 -3.45
CA LYS A 348 -6.47 -28.82 -2.81
C LYS A 348 -5.42 -28.18 -1.89
N TYR A 349 -4.87 -27.04 -2.30
CA TYR A 349 -3.95 -26.27 -1.46
C TYR A 349 -4.67 -25.67 -0.24
N PHE A 350 -5.83 -25.06 -0.44
CA PHE A 350 -6.68 -24.54 0.64
C PHE A 350 -6.99 -25.59 1.71
N LYS A 351 -7.29 -26.85 1.31
CA LYS A 351 -7.55 -27.96 2.24
C LYS A 351 -6.39 -28.32 3.16
N LYS A 352 -5.16 -27.92 2.85
CA LYS A 352 -4.02 -28.16 3.75
C LYS A 352 -4.14 -27.34 5.04
N VAL A 353 -4.89 -26.22 5.02
CA VAL A 353 -5.19 -25.28 6.13
C VAL A 353 -3.96 -24.68 6.82
N VAL A 354 -3.05 -25.52 7.30
CA VAL A 354 -1.75 -25.19 7.86
C VAL A 354 -0.66 -25.79 6.97
N ASP A 355 0.14 -24.94 6.37
CA ASP A 355 1.33 -25.34 5.60
C ASP A 355 2.36 -24.21 5.69
N VAL A 356 3.60 -24.57 6.01
CA VAL A 356 4.71 -23.61 6.04
C VAL A 356 5.39 -23.67 4.69
N HIS A 357 4.94 -22.80 3.79
CA HIS A 357 5.52 -22.68 2.46
C HIS A 357 6.91 -22.03 2.58
N VAL A 358 7.93 -22.69 2.04
CA VAL A 358 9.29 -22.15 2.00
C VAL A 358 9.43 -21.35 0.70
N ILE A 359 10.03 -20.16 0.78
CA ILE A 359 10.26 -19.33 -0.41
C ILE A 359 11.23 -20.04 -1.35
N GLU A 360 10.80 -20.32 -2.57
CA GLU A 360 11.64 -21.01 -3.57
C GLU A 360 12.16 -20.10 -4.68
N SER A 361 11.36 -19.10 -5.10
CA SER A 361 11.68 -18.32 -6.31
C SER A 361 12.05 -16.86 -6.05
N THR A 362 11.52 -16.21 -5.00
CA THR A 362 11.68 -14.77 -4.80
C THR A 362 12.87 -14.38 -3.91
N ALA A 363 13.23 -15.23 -2.95
CA ALA A 363 14.33 -14.95 -2.03
C ALA A 363 15.67 -14.83 -2.76
N GLY A 364 16.36 -13.71 -2.59
CA GLY A 364 17.64 -13.43 -3.22
C GLY A 364 17.58 -13.27 -4.74
N ALA A 365 16.39 -13.03 -5.32
CA ALA A 365 16.19 -12.90 -6.77
C ALA A 365 16.71 -11.55 -7.33
N LEU A 366 17.88 -11.09 -6.89
CA LEU A 366 18.54 -9.85 -7.32
C LEU A 366 19.33 -10.07 -8.61
N SER A 367 19.27 -9.10 -9.54
CA SER A 367 20.09 -9.12 -10.75
C SER A 367 20.74 -7.77 -11.04
N PHE A 368 22.05 -7.71 -10.86
CA PHE A 368 22.91 -6.55 -11.10
C PHE A 368 23.26 -6.33 -12.58
N LYS A 369 22.77 -7.18 -13.50
CA LYS A 369 23.10 -7.09 -14.94
C LYS A 369 22.69 -5.76 -15.58
N SER A 370 21.64 -5.11 -15.06
CA SER A 370 21.10 -3.86 -15.60
C SER A 370 21.73 -2.60 -15.02
N MET A 371 22.71 -2.72 -14.10
CA MET A 371 23.29 -1.57 -13.37
C MET A 371 24.03 -0.57 -14.26
N GLY A 372 24.55 -1.01 -15.41
CA GLY A 372 25.21 -0.15 -16.40
C GLY A 372 24.25 0.61 -17.32
N LYS A 373 22.94 0.44 -17.17
CA LYS A 373 21.94 1.02 -18.08
C LYS A 373 21.22 2.20 -17.41
N GLY A 374 20.96 3.27 -18.18
CA GLY A 374 20.39 4.51 -17.64
C GLY A 374 19.02 4.34 -16.96
N TYR A 375 18.15 3.50 -17.54
CA TYR A 375 16.81 3.24 -16.99
C TYR A 375 16.83 2.58 -15.61
N PHE A 376 17.92 1.88 -15.24
CA PHE A 376 18.04 1.31 -13.90
C PHE A 376 18.24 2.39 -12.85
N TRP A 377 19.10 3.38 -13.14
CA TRP A 377 19.33 4.52 -12.24
C TRP A 377 18.12 5.44 -12.17
N GLU A 378 17.38 5.59 -13.26
CA GLU A 378 16.08 6.26 -13.24
C GLU A 378 15.10 5.59 -12.27
N ALA A 379 15.01 4.26 -12.29
CA ALA A 379 14.19 3.51 -11.35
C ALA A 379 14.67 3.67 -9.89
N VAL A 380 15.97 3.57 -9.63
CA VAL A 380 16.56 3.79 -8.28
C VAL A 380 16.22 5.19 -7.76
N VAL A 381 16.48 6.23 -8.55
CA VAL A 381 16.17 7.63 -8.17
C VAL A 381 14.68 7.80 -7.94
N THR A 382 13.85 7.12 -8.73
CA THR A 382 12.39 7.21 -8.59
C THR A 382 11.87 6.55 -7.33
N PHE A 383 12.30 5.32 -7.04
CA PHE A 383 11.97 4.67 -5.77
C PHE A 383 12.42 5.51 -4.59
N LEU A 384 13.64 6.07 -4.67
CA LEU A 384 14.18 6.95 -3.64
C LEU A 384 13.19 8.10 -3.35
N TYR A 385 12.91 8.97 -4.32
CA TYR A 385 12.06 10.13 -3.98
C TYR A 385 10.62 9.74 -3.60
N VAL A 386 10.05 8.69 -4.20
CA VAL A 386 8.70 8.22 -3.86
C VAL A 386 8.66 7.73 -2.42
N ASP A 387 9.63 6.91 -2.00
CA ASP A 387 9.70 6.40 -0.62
C ASP A 387 10.04 7.49 0.39
N ILE A 388 10.92 8.45 0.07
CA ILE A 388 11.12 9.64 0.94
C ILE A 388 9.79 10.29 1.24
N LEU A 389 8.97 10.51 0.23
CA LEU A 389 7.71 11.25 0.34
C LEU A 389 6.65 10.44 1.07
N ASP A 390 6.50 9.16 0.73
CA ASP A 390 5.55 8.25 1.37
C ASP A 390 5.91 8.01 2.84
N THR A 391 7.10 7.50 3.11
CA THR A 391 7.58 7.19 4.46
C THR A 391 7.63 8.42 5.35
N THR A 392 8.07 9.57 4.82
CA THR A 392 8.06 10.83 5.60
C THR A 392 6.63 11.26 5.89
N GLY A 393 5.75 11.27 4.88
CA GLY A 393 4.36 11.67 5.04
C GLY A 393 3.62 10.80 6.07
N THR A 394 3.77 9.48 5.97
CA THR A 394 3.11 8.51 6.86
C THR A 394 3.68 8.57 8.27
N LEU A 395 5.01 8.55 8.46
CA LEU A 395 5.63 8.63 9.79
C LEU A 395 5.26 9.91 10.52
N TYR A 396 5.32 11.06 9.84
CA TYR A 396 4.93 12.33 10.47
C TYR A 396 3.44 12.39 10.77
N SER A 397 2.59 11.91 9.87
CA SER A 397 1.14 11.85 10.10
C SER A 397 0.82 10.98 11.32
N MET A 398 1.44 9.80 11.43
CA MET A 398 1.22 8.89 12.55
C MET A 398 1.84 9.39 13.86
N ALA A 399 3.02 10.00 13.82
CA ALA A 399 3.64 10.63 14.98
C ALA A 399 2.76 11.77 15.51
N ARG A 400 2.21 12.60 14.62
CA ARG A 400 1.29 13.69 14.99
C ARG A 400 0.01 13.12 15.59
N PHE A 401 -0.53 12.08 14.97
CA PHE A 401 -1.74 11.40 15.44
C PHE A 401 -1.55 10.74 16.81
N ALA A 402 -0.35 10.23 17.10
CA ALA A 402 0.02 9.69 18.41
C ALA A 402 0.37 10.77 19.46
N GLY A 403 0.50 12.04 19.05
CA GLY A 403 0.88 13.16 19.91
C GLY A 403 2.38 13.23 20.23
N PHE A 404 3.24 12.72 19.33
CA PHE A 404 4.70 12.69 19.50
C PHE A 404 5.45 13.80 18.76
N THR A 405 4.75 14.69 18.04
CA THR A 405 5.37 15.75 17.25
C THR A 405 5.56 17.04 18.04
N ASP A 406 6.76 17.61 17.93
CA ASP A 406 7.13 18.91 18.50
C ASP A 406 6.74 20.09 17.58
N GLN A 407 6.84 21.31 18.09
CA GLN A 407 6.55 22.55 17.34
C GLN A 407 7.44 22.75 16.10
N ASN A 408 8.64 22.18 16.12
CA ASN A 408 9.58 22.19 14.98
C ASN A 408 9.22 21.17 13.89
N GLY A 409 8.18 20.37 14.11
CA GLY A 409 7.78 19.29 13.22
C GLY A 409 8.78 18.14 13.20
N ASP A 410 9.43 17.84 14.33
CA ASP A 410 10.25 16.65 14.57
C ASP A 410 9.52 15.77 15.62
N PHE A 411 9.83 14.47 15.74
CA PHE A 411 9.19 13.58 16.74
C PHE A 411 10.16 12.66 17.48
N GLU A 412 9.76 12.20 18.67
CA GLU A 412 10.59 11.32 19.52
C GLU A 412 10.97 10.03 18.77
N GLY A 413 12.27 9.74 18.69
CA GLY A 413 12.76 8.51 18.05
C GLY A 413 12.78 8.54 16.52
N GLN A 414 12.55 9.71 15.88
CA GLN A 414 12.49 9.82 14.42
C GLN A 414 13.68 9.21 13.67
N TYR A 415 14.91 9.39 14.17
CA TYR A 415 16.10 8.82 13.53
C TYR A 415 16.06 7.29 13.49
N PHE A 416 15.69 6.66 14.61
CA PHE A 416 15.54 5.20 14.68
C PHE A 416 14.35 4.72 13.86
N ALA A 417 13.26 5.49 13.79
CA ALA A 417 12.10 5.16 12.96
C ALA A 417 12.48 5.08 11.48
N PHE A 418 13.14 6.11 10.96
CA PHE A 418 13.62 6.13 9.57
C PHE A 418 14.67 5.07 9.27
N MET A 419 15.57 4.79 10.23
CA MET A 419 16.56 3.72 10.07
C MET A 419 15.89 2.34 10.05
N SER A 420 14.85 2.14 10.87
CA SER A 420 14.08 0.89 10.92
C SER A 420 13.34 0.64 9.60
N ASP A 421 12.77 1.69 9.04
CA ASP A 421 12.10 1.68 7.74
C ASP A 421 13.08 1.31 6.61
N ALA A 422 14.20 2.02 6.51
CA ALA A 422 15.24 1.73 5.50
C ALA A 422 15.81 0.29 5.61
N MET A 423 16.03 -0.21 6.83
CA MET A 423 16.44 -1.61 7.04
C MET A 423 15.36 -2.59 6.56
N SER A 424 14.09 -2.24 6.76
CA SER A 424 12.96 -3.07 6.32
C SER A 424 12.86 -3.12 4.79
N ILE A 425 13.15 -2.02 4.09
CA ILE A 425 13.24 -1.99 2.62
C ILE A 425 14.33 -2.96 2.13
N VAL A 426 15.52 -2.92 2.74
CA VAL A 426 16.64 -3.82 2.38
C VAL A 426 16.23 -5.28 2.58
N VAL A 427 15.64 -5.62 3.73
CA VAL A 427 15.16 -6.98 4.03
C VAL A 427 14.04 -7.40 3.08
N GLY A 428 13.08 -6.51 2.80
CA GLY A 428 11.99 -6.76 1.86
C GLY A 428 12.49 -7.11 0.46
N ALA A 429 13.41 -6.31 -0.07
CA ALA A 429 14.02 -6.56 -1.37
C ALA A 429 14.78 -7.89 -1.44
N LEU A 430 15.48 -8.27 -0.35
CA LEU A 430 16.15 -9.56 -0.25
C LEU A 430 15.19 -10.76 -0.23
N LEU A 431 14.00 -10.59 0.37
CA LEU A 431 12.95 -11.61 0.36
C LEU A 431 12.16 -11.62 -0.96
N GLY A 432 12.44 -10.65 -1.84
CA GLY A 432 11.81 -10.50 -3.13
C GLY A 432 10.42 -9.89 -3.04
N THR A 433 10.20 -8.95 -2.13
CA THR A 433 9.04 -8.06 -2.13
C THR A 433 9.45 -6.63 -2.44
N SER A 434 8.47 -5.83 -2.84
CA SER A 434 8.51 -4.38 -2.97
C SER A 434 8.89 -3.64 -1.66
N PRO A 435 9.20 -2.33 -1.72
CA PRO A 435 9.65 -1.55 -0.56
C PRO A 435 8.69 -1.66 0.63
N VAL A 436 9.24 -1.92 1.81
CA VAL A 436 8.50 -1.99 3.08
C VAL A 436 8.48 -0.61 3.70
N THR A 437 7.30 -0.10 4.03
CA THR A 437 7.12 1.22 4.63
C THR A 437 6.21 1.15 5.87
N THR A 438 6.07 2.28 6.56
CA THR A 438 5.16 2.45 7.69
C THR A 438 3.71 2.59 7.25
N PHE A 439 2.82 1.79 7.85
CA PHE A 439 1.41 1.74 7.47
C PHE A 439 0.52 2.69 8.28
N ILE A 440 -0.40 3.38 7.60
CA ILE A 440 -1.32 4.35 8.18
C ILE A 440 -2.43 3.70 9.02
N GLU A 441 -2.70 2.41 8.81
CA GLU A 441 -3.61 1.57 9.58
C GLU A 441 -3.18 1.44 11.05
N SER A 442 -1.90 1.69 11.34
CA SER A 442 -1.37 1.84 12.70
C SER A 442 -2.13 2.91 13.50
N SER A 443 -2.77 3.87 12.84
CA SER A 443 -3.68 4.83 13.48
C SER A 443 -4.77 4.17 14.30
N THR A 444 -5.27 2.99 13.91
CA THR A 444 -6.32 2.30 14.67
C THR A 444 -5.80 1.74 15.99
N GLY A 445 -4.59 1.18 16.03
CA GLY A 445 -3.92 0.80 17.28
C GLY A 445 -3.61 2.01 18.15
N ILE A 446 -3.21 3.13 17.55
CA ILE A 446 -2.99 4.39 18.28
C ILE A 446 -4.30 4.88 18.91
N ARG A 447 -5.44 4.82 18.19
CA ARG A 447 -6.78 5.13 18.74
C ARG A 447 -7.17 4.22 19.90
N GLU A 448 -6.74 2.96 19.87
CA GLU A 448 -6.96 1.99 20.92
C GLU A 448 -6.11 2.22 22.18
N GLY A 449 -5.20 3.19 22.13
CA GLY A 449 -4.31 3.60 23.22
C GLY A 449 -2.87 3.10 23.07
N GLY A 450 -2.50 2.52 21.94
CA GLY A 450 -1.12 2.11 21.64
C GLY A 450 -0.19 3.30 21.51
N ARG A 451 0.90 3.31 22.28
CA ARG A 451 1.87 4.42 22.33
C ARG A 451 3.32 3.96 22.30
N THR A 452 3.58 2.65 22.31
CA THR A 452 4.95 2.13 22.40
C THR A 452 5.24 1.10 21.33
N GLY A 453 6.51 0.76 21.18
CA GLY A 453 6.96 -0.33 20.32
C GLY A 453 6.38 -1.69 20.67
N LEU A 454 5.77 -1.86 21.86
CA LEU A 454 5.10 -3.10 22.23
C LEU A 454 3.87 -3.38 21.34
N THR A 455 3.20 -2.32 20.87
CA THR A 455 2.16 -2.41 19.84
C THR A 455 2.74 -3.02 18.55
N ALA A 456 3.88 -2.52 18.07
CA ALA A 456 4.54 -3.05 16.87
C ALA A 456 5.04 -4.49 17.05
N LEU A 457 5.59 -4.84 18.22
CA LEU A 457 6.00 -6.21 18.54
C LEU A 457 4.82 -7.18 18.62
N THR A 458 3.66 -6.71 19.06
CA THR A 458 2.43 -7.51 19.03
C THR A 458 2.01 -7.81 17.60
N VAL A 459 2.05 -6.79 16.71
CA VAL A 459 1.78 -6.96 15.28
C VAL A 459 2.77 -7.96 14.65
N ALA A 460 4.05 -7.86 14.99
CA ALA A 460 5.07 -8.83 14.60
C ALA A 460 4.68 -10.27 15.02
N GLY A 461 4.24 -10.46 16.27
CA GLY A 461 3.75 -11.75 16.74
C GLY A 461 2.59 -12.31 15.90
N TYR A 462 1.66 -11.45 15.46
CA TYR A 462 0.58 -11.88 14.56
C TYR A 462 1.05 -12.20 13.14
N PHE A 463 2.01 -11.45 12.58
CA PHE A 463 2.64 -11.83 11.32
C PHE A 463 3.35 -13.18 11.45
N PHE A 464 4.06 -13.44 12.54
CA PHE A 464 4.64 -14.76 12.79
C PHE A 464 3.57 -15.87 12.80
N LEU A 465 2.42 -15.64 13.45
CA LEU A 465 1.30 -16.59 13.42
C LEU A 465 0.73 -16.78 12.00
N ALA A 466 0.71 -15.72 11.17
CA ALA A 466 0.20 -15.79 9.80
C ALA A 466 1.02 -16.73 8.90
N LEU A 467 2.30 -16.98 9.18
CA LEU A 467 3.13 -17.94 8.42
C LEU A 467 2.49 -19.33 8.35
N PHE A 468 1.87 -19.77 9.44
CA PHE A 468 1.25 -21.10 9.52
C PHE A 468 -0.05 -21.19 8.72
N PHE A 469 -0.72 -20.07 8.46
CA PHE A 469 -2.02 -20.02 7.77
C PHE A 469 -1.91 -19.53 6.32
N THR A 470 -0.72 -19.65 5.71
CA THR A 470 -0.47 -19.23 4.32
C THR A 470 -1.48 -19.82 3.32
N PRO A 471 -1.87 -21.12 3.38
CA PRO A 471 -2.87 -21.68 2.46
C PRO A 471 -4.23 -21.01 2.54
N LEU A 472 -4.63 -20.59 3.74
CA LEU A 472 -5.89 -19.88 3.97
C LEU A 472 -5.84 -18.48 3.34
N LEU A 473 -4.74 -17.77 3.56
CA LEU A 473 -4.54 -16.40 3.06
C LEU A 473 -4.43 -16.34 1.53
N ALA A 474 -3.80 -17.34 0.92
CA ALA A 474 -3.70 -17.46 -0.54
C ALA A 474 -5.05 -17.66 -1.25
N SER A 475 -6.10 -18.02 -0.51
CA SER A 475 -7.45 -18.25 -1.04
C SER A 475 -8.36 -17.03 -1.02
N ILE A 476 -7.87 -15.88 -0.53
CA ILE A 476 -8.63 -14.63 -0.48
C ILE A 476 -8.78 -14.08 -1.91
N PRO A 477 -10.00 -13.95 -2.44
CA PRO A 477 -10.19 -13.47 -3.81
C PRO A 477 -10.05 -11.95 -3.92
N ALA A 478 -9.71 -11.45 -5.11
CA ALA A 478 -9.50 -10.02 -5.37
C ALA A 478 -10.73 -9.14 -5.05
N TRP A 479 -11.96 -9.64 -5.27
CA TRP A 479 -13.18 -8.89 -4.92
C TRP A 479 -13.44 -8.79 -3.41
N ALA A 480 -12.78 -9.60 -2.58
CA ALA A 480 -12.77 -9.42 -1.12
C ALA A 480 -11.79 -8.32 -0.68
N VAL A 481 -10.75 -8.10 -1.47
CA VAL A 481 -9.68 -7.12 -1.23
C VAL A 481 -10.09 -5.70 -1.63
N GLY A 482 -10.88 -5.55 -2.69
CA GLY A 482 -11.31 -4.24 -3.19
C GLY A 482 -11.97 -3.33 -2.14
N PRO A 483 -12.94 -3.80 -1.34
CA PRO A 483 -13.63 -2.95 -0.37
C PRO A 483 -12.71 -2.32 0.70
N PRO A 484 -11.77 -3.06 1.33
CA PRO A 484 -10.73 -2.48 2.14
C PRO A 484 -9.95 -1.35 1.45
N LEU A 485 -9.49 -1.54 0.21
CA LEU A 485 -8.69 -0.54 -0.51
C LEU A 485 -9.47 0.77 -0.72
N ILE A 486 -10.76 0.67 -1.03
CA ILE A 486 -11.64 1.84 -1.18
C ILE A 486 -11.75 2.61 0.14
N LEU A 487 -11.96 1.90 1.26
CA LEU A 487 -12.10 2.54 2.57
C LEU A 487 -10.77 3.04 3.15
N VAL A 488 -9.63 2.42 2.81
CA VAL A 488 -8.31 2.98 3.10
C VAL A 488 -8.17 4.35 2.41
N GLY A 489 -8.61 4.47 1.15
CA GLY A 489 -8.67 5.76 0.46
C GLY A 489 -9.48 6.82 1.23
N VAL A 490 -10.62 6.43 1.82
CA VAL A 490 -11.43 7.32 2.68
C VAL A 490 -10.67 7.75 3.94
N LEU A 491 -9.96 6.83 4.60
CA LEU A 491 -9.19 7.14 5.81
C LEU A 491 -8.03 8.10 5.52
N MET A 492 -7.35 7.93 4.38
CA MET A 492 -6.23 8.78 3.95
C MET A 492 -6.69 10.17 3.48
N MET A 493 -7.92 10.30 2.98
CA MET A 493 -8.48 11.59 2.53
C MET A 493 -8.56 12.63 3.66
N ARG A 494 -8.50 12.21 4.92
CA ARG A 494 -8.51 13.12 6.08
C ARG A 494 -7.37 14.15 6.05
N SER A 495 -6.21 13.81 5.48
CA SER A 495 -5.06 14.73 5.42
C SER A 495 -5.31 15.95 4.53
N VAL A 496 -6.24 15.87 3.57
CA VAL A 496 -6.62 16.96 2.67
C VAL A 496 -7.14 18.19 3.42
N VAL A 497 -7.73 17.99 4.61
CA VAL A 497 -8.22 19.07 5.47
C VAL A 497 -7.06 19.95 6.00
N GLU A 498 -5.83 19.42 6.04
CA GLU A 498 -4.67 20.18 6.51
C GLU A 498 -4.07 21.12 5.44
N VAL A 499 -4.55 21.05 4.20
CA VAL A 499 -4.13 21.95 3.12
C VAL A 499 -4.85 23.30 3.27
N GLU A 500 -4.11 24.40 3.15
CA GLU A 500 -4.66 25.76 3.17
C GLU A 500 -5.30 26.07 1.81
N TRP A 501 -6.59 25.74 1.67
CA TRP A 501 -7.32 25.85 0.40
C TRP A 501 -7.58 27.29 -0.06
N ASP A 502 -7.54 28.27 0.84
CA ASP A 502 -7.72 29.68 0.52
C ASP A 502 -6.51 30.25 -0.24
N ASP A 503 -5.32 29.70 -0.03
CA ASP A 503 -4.11 30.08 -0.76
C ASP A 503 -3.94 29.21 -2.01
N MET A 504 -4.24 29.78 -3.17
CA MET A 504 -4.09 29.10 -4.47
C MET A 504 -2.66 28.60 -4.74
N ARG A 505 -1.64 29.21 -4.11
CA ARG A 505 -0.24 28.78 -4.23
C ARG A 505 0.01 27.43 -3.56
N GLN A 506 -0.84 27.06 -2.60
CA GLN A 506 -0.82 25.77 -1.92
C GLN A 506 -1.89 24.82 -2.45
N ALA A 507 -3.10 25.33 -2.71
CA ALA A 507 -4.23 24.54 -3.19
C ALA A 507 -3.99 23.89 -4.56
N ILE A 508 -3.43 24.63 -5.53
CA ILE A 508 -3.19 24.11 -6.90
C ILE A 508 -2.19 22.95 -6.90
N PRO A 509 -0.98 23.08 -6.30
CA PRO A 509 -0.05 21.95 -6.20
C PRO A 509 -0.63 20.74 -5.47
N ALA A 510 -1.39 20.97 -4.40
CA ALA A 510 -2.05 19.89 -3.67
C ALA A 510 -3.08 19.16 -4.55
N PHE A 511 -3.96 19.90 -5.23
CA PHE A 511 -4.96 19.32 -6.12
C PHE A 511 -4.34 18.51 -7.27
N LEU A 512 -3.30 19.04 -7.92
CA LEU A 512 -2.60 18.32 -8.98
C LEU A 512 -1.93 17.04 -8.46
N THR A 513 -1.35 17.08 -7.27
CA THR A 513 -0.79 15.89 -6.62
C THR A 513 -1.87 14.83 -6.40
N LEU A 514 -3.07 15.22 -5.95
CA LEU A 514 -4.19 14.30 -5.73
C LEU A 514 -4.67 13.64 -7.03
N ILE A 515 -4.95 14.44 -8.06
CA ILE A 515 -5.64 13.94 -9.26
C ILE A 515 -4.71 13.21 -10.23
N LEU A 516 -3.44 13.62 -10.34
CA LEU A 516 -2.51 13.03 -11.29
C LEU A 516 -2.10 11.61 -10.89
N MET A 517 -2.04 11.27 -9.60
CA MET A 517 -1.66 9.93 -9.15
C MET A 517 -2.54 8.81 -9.73
N PRO A 518 -3.87 8.79 -9.53
CA PRO A 518 -4.71 7.74 -10.10
C PRO A 518 -4.82 7.83 -11.62
N LEU A 519 -4.92 9.04 -12.19
CA LEU A 519 -5.17 9.19 -13.63
C LEU A 519 -3.95 8.85 -14.49
N THR A 520 -2.74 9.06 -13.97
CA THR A 520 -1.50 8.63 -14.64
C THR A 520 -1.04 7.24 -14.22
N TYR A 521 -1.78 6.61 -13.30
CA TYR A 521 -1.44 5.32 -12.70
C TYR A 521 0.01 5.28 -12.15
N SER A 522 0.48 6.43 -11.65
CA SER A 522 1.87 6.66 -11.27
C SER A 522 1.95 7.68 -10.15
N ILE A 523 2.37 7.21 -8.97
CA ILE A 523 2.60 8.08 -7.80
C ILE A 523 3.70 9.10 -8.11
N ALA A 524 4.75 8.63 -8.79
CA ALA A 524 5.86 9.41 -9.29
C ALA A 524 5.41 10.66 -10.07
N TYR A 525 4.58 10.48 -11.11
CA TYR A 525 4.10 11.60 -11.92
C TYR A 525 3.17 12.54 -11.16
N GLY A 526 2.37 12.01 -10.22
CA GLY A 526 1.56 12.84 -9.35
C GLY A 526 2.39 13.78 -8.47
N LEU A 527 3.46 13.26 -7.86
CA LEU A 527 4.37 14.05 -7.04
C LEU A 527 5.14 15.09 -7.86
N ILE A 528 5.68 14.70 -9.01
CA ILE A 528 6.40 15.60 -9.91
C ILE A 528 5.49 16.75 -10.34
N GLY A 529 4.24 16.45 -10.76
CA GLY A 529 3.27 17.48 -11.13
C GLY A 529 2.99 18.47 -10.01
N GLY A 530 2.84 17.98 -8.78
CA GLY A 530 2.70 18.81 -7.58
C GLY A 530 3.90 19.72 -7.30
N ILE A 531 5.10 19.13 -7.25
CA ILE A 531 6.35 19.86 -6.94
C ILE A 531 6.66 20.90 -8.02
N CYS A 532 6.58 20.52 -9.29
CA CYS A 532 6.83 21.44 -10.41
C CYS A 532 5.85 22.62 -10.38
N THR A 533 4.56 22.37 -10.13
CA THR A 533 3.57 23.45 -10.04
C THR A 533 3.84 24.36 -8.84
N TYR A 534 4.21 23.79 -7.69
CA TYR A 534 4.60 24.58 -6.53
C TYR A 534 5.79 25.50 -6.82
N ILE A 535 6.83 24.97 -7.48
CA ILE A 535 8.02 25.75 -7.87
C ILE A 535 7.62 26.87 -8.82
N VAL A 536 6.83 26.58 -9.86
CA VAL A 536 6.41 27.59 -10.86
C VAL A 536 5.60 28.71 -10.20
N LEU A 537 4.69 28.40 -9.28
CA LEU A 537 3.89 29.44 -8.60
C LEU A 537 4.71 30.30 -7.64
N HIS A 538 5.77 29.74 -7.03
CA HIS A 538 6.63 30.46 -6.09
C HIS A 538 7.85 31.12 -6.75
N ILE A 539 8.17 30.79 -8.01
CA ILE A 539 9.35 31.31 -8.70
C ILE A 539 9.33 32.84 -8.78
N TRP A 540 8.14 33.43 -8.97
CA TRP A 540 7.96 34.88 -9.05
C TRP A 540 8.19 35.55 -7.69
N ASP A 541 7.67 34.97 -6.60
CA ASP A 541 7.87 35.51 -5.25
C ASP A 541 9.34 35.39 -4.80
N TRP A 542 9.99 34.27 -5.14
CA TRP A 542 11.41 34.06 -4.87
C TRP A 542 12.27 35.01 -5.71
N GLY A 543 11.93 35.21 -6.98
CA GLY A 543 12.55 36.18 -7.86
C GLY A 543 12.42 37.61 -7.32
N HIS A 544 11.22 38.04 -6.95
CA HIS A 544 10.97 39.37 -6.39
C HIS A 544 11.71 39.58 -5.05
N LYS A 545 11.68 38.59 -4.14
CA LYS A 545 12.46 38.65 -2.89
C LYS A 545 13.96 38.75 -3.15
N SER A 546 14.47 38.04 -4.15
CA SER A 546 15.89 38.07 -4.52
C SER A 546 16.27 39.41 -5.17
N LEU A 547 15.42 39.96 -6.04
CA LEU A 547 15.61 41.29 -6.65
C LEU A 547 15.56 42.44 -5.64
N VAL A 548 14.71 42.32 -4.61
CA VAL A 548 14.69 43.25 -3.46
C VAL A 548 15.96 43.10 -2.62
N LYS A 549 16.46 41.87 -2.42
CA LYS A 549 17.70 41.60 -1.68
C LYS A 549 18.97 42.08 -2.42
N ILE A 550 18.95 42.08 -3.75
CA ILE A 550 20.02 42.57 -4.62
C ILE A 550 19.89 44.09 -4.88
N GLY A 551 18.84 44.75 -4.35
CA GLY A 551 18.69 46.21 -4.40
C GLY A 551 18.20 46.77 -5.75
N VAL A 552 17.82 45.92 -6.69
CA VAL A 552 17.31 46.31 -8.02
C VAL A 552 15.88 46.86 -7.94
N VAL A 553 15.11 46.43 -6.92
CA VAL A 553 13.73 46.87 -6.69
C VAL A 553 13.62 47.48 -5.29
N LYS A 554 13.21 48.75 -5.20
CA LYS A 554 12.90 49.40 -3.91
C LYS A 554 11.77 48.64 -3.21
N LYS A 555 11.98 48.26 -1.95
CA LYS A 555 10.96 47.68 -1.07
C LYS A 555 9.74 48.61 -1.08
N LYS A 556 8.65 48.22 -1.72
CA LYS A 556 7.42 49.01 -1.73
C LYS A 556 6.86 48.97 -0.30
N SER A 557 6.97 50.10 0.40
CA SER A 557 6.27 50.33 1.66
C SER A 557 4.78 50.45 1.34
N SER A 558 4.07 49.32 1.37
CA SER A 558 2.61 49.34 1.37
C SER A 558 2.17 49.56 2.81
N GLY A 559 1.99 50.82 3.19
CA GLY A 559 1.31 51.17 4.42
C GLY A 559 -0.18 50.84 4.30
N VAL A 560 -0.63 49.83 5.04
CA VAL A 560 -1.96 49.78 5.64
C VAL A 560 -1.75 49.33 7.09
N SER A 561 -2.20 50.17 8.02
CA SER A 561 -1.91 50.16 9.45
C SER A 561 -2.38 48.91 10.19
N GLY A 562 -1.55 48.43 11.12
CA GLY A 562 -1.88 47.49 12.18
C GLY A 562 -0.64 47.15 13.00
N ALA A 563 -0.55 47.66 14.22
CA ALA A 563 0.62 47.68 15.11
C ALA A 563 1.17 46.29 15.51
N PRO A 564 2.44 46.20 15.99
CA PRO A 564 3.10 44.93 16.27
C PRO A 564 2.70 44.38 17.64
N GLN A 565 2.19 43.14 17.71
CA GLN A 565 2.04 42.44 18.99
C GLN A 565 3.27 41.59 19.28
N GLN A 566 4.09 42.14 20.19
CA GLN A 566 5.14 41.44 20.92
C GLN A 566 4.55 40.27 21.72
N ILE A 567 5.33 39.19 21.78
CA ILE A 567 5.22 38.13 22.78
C ILE A 567 5.42 38.77 24.17
N ARG A 568 4.43 38.65 25.05
CA ARG A 568 4.61 38.80 26.51
C ARG A 568 3.84 37.70 27.24
N GLU A 569 4.55 37.08 28.17
CA GLU A 569 4.08 36.19 29.21
C GLU A 569 3.05 36.87 30.14
N GLY A 570 2.18 36.07 30.76
CA GLY A 570 1.71 36.30 32.13
C GLY A 570 0.24 36.66 32.34
N ASP A 571 -0.43 35.77 33.09
CA ASP A 571 -1.58 35.99 33.99
C ASP A 571 -3.00 36.32 33.47
N GLY A 572 -3.92 35.42 33.83
CA GLY A 572 -4.88 35.75 34.88
C GLY A 572 -6.19 36.43 34.50
N ASN A 573 -7.26 35.61 34.54
CA ASN A 573 -8.59 35.94 35.05
C ASN A 573 -9.65 36.51 34.08
N GLY A 574 -10.76 35.76 33.97
CA GLY A 574 -12.09 36.35 34.20
C GLY A 574 -13.01 36.61 32.99
N LYS A 575 -14.00 35.70 32.86
CA LYS A 575 -15.42 35.92 32.50
C LYS A 575 -15.83 36.06 31.01
N ALA A 576 -16.57 35.02 30.60
CA ALA A 576 -17.93 35.01 30.02
C ALA A 576 -18.28 36.02 28.91
N ASN A 577 -18.64 35.48 27.74
CA ASN A 577 -20.04 35.47 27.30
C ASN A 577 -20.25 34.52 26.11
N GLU A 578 -21.39 33.85 26.15
CA GLU A 578 -22.06 33.12 25.06
C GLU A 578 -22.23 34.00 23.81
N ILE A 579 -22.39 33.37 22.65
CA ILE A 579 -23.56 33.51 21.76
C ILE A 579 -23.47 32.44 20.65
N GLU A 580 -24.59 31.71 20.51
CA GLU A 580 -24.96 30.77 19.45
C GLU A 580 -24.91 31.38 18.04
N VAL A 581 -24.54 30.60 17.02
CA VAL A 581 -25.43 29.98 16.01
C VAL A 581 -24.68 28.81 15.36
#